data_AF-A0A401Q350-F1
#
_entry.id   AF-A0A401Q350-F1
#
_cell.length_a   1.000
_cell.length_b   1.000
_cell.length_c   1.000
_cell.angle_alpha   90.00
_cell.angle_beta   90.00
_cell.angle_gamma   90.00
#
_symmetry.space_group_name_H-M   'P 1'
#
loop_
_entity.id
_entity.type
_entity.pdbx_description
1 polymer ?
#
loop_
_entity_poly.entity_id
_entity_poly.type
_entity_poly.pdbx_seq_one_letter_code
_entity_poly.pdbx_strand_id
1 'polypeptide(L)'
;MQNDDKADTSFKPKRSFFAARDLYMYRHGYPAKSRETKFFSTYANLKFYTREIAMKPDGVYIDEILTKWNGDYDKLEHNHTYIQWLFPLREPGLNWHAEELTTEEIKVNSSV
;
A
#
# COMPACT_ATOMS: atom_id res chain seq x y z
N MET A 1 -14.44 41.44 40.59
CA MET A 1 -14.30 39.97 40.74
C MET A 1 -14.49 39.36 39.37
N GLN A 2 -13.54 38.54 38.97
CA GLN A 2 -13.43 37.85 37.69
C GLN A 2 -14.71 37.07 37.35
N ASN A 3 -15.09 37.07 36.07
CA ASN A 3 -15.84 35.96 35.49
C ASN A 3 -14.98 35.40 34.36
N ASP A 4 -14.47 34.20 34.61
CA ASP A 4 -13.56 33.45 33.75
C ASP A 4 -14.24 33.03 32.44
N ASP A 5 -13.77 33.58 31.32
CA ASP A 5 -13.97 33.00 30.00
C ASP A 5 -13.09 31.73 29.87
N LYS A 6 -13.53 30.62 30.47
CA LYS A 6 -12.99 29.30 30.14
C LYS A 6 -13.53 28.86 28.79
N ALA A 7 -12.86 29.30 27.73
CA ALA A 7 -12.98 28.68 26.43
C ALA A 7 -12.55 27.21 26.56
N ASP A 8 -13.51 26.29 26.53
CA ASP A 8 -13.27 24.87 26.34
C ASP A 8 -12.72 24.65 24.93
N THR A 9 -11.41 24.87 24.78
CA THR A 9 -10.68 24.56 23.55
C THR A 9 -10.43 23.06 23.53
N SER A 10 -11.50 22.29 23.36
CA SER A 10 -11.42 20.91 22.88
C SER A 10 -10.58 20.93 21.61
N PHE A 11 -9.33 20.47 21.72
CA PHE A 11 -8.40 20.36 20.60
C PHE A 11 -8.95 19.31 19.66
N LYS A 12 -9.83 19.72 18.74
CA LYS A 12 -10.36 18.83 17.70
C LYS A 12 -9.26 18.71 16.65
N PRO A 13 -8.58 17.54 16.55
CA PRO A 13 -7.59 17.34 15.52
C PRO A 13 -8.21 17.62 14.16
N LYS A 14 -7.52 18.43 13.34
CA LYS A 14 -7.93 18.68 11.96
C LYS A 14 -8.01 17.35 11.22
N ARG A 15 -8.90 17.23 10.23
CA ARG A 15 -9.08 15.98 9.44
C ARG A 15 -7.77 15.41 8.90
N SER A 16 -6.80 16.27 8.57
CA SER A 16 -5.47 15.86 8.09
C SER A 16 -4.54 15.28 9.16
N PHE A 17 -4.81 15.52 10.45
CA PHE A 17 -3.95 15.05 11.54
C PHE A 17 -3.92 13.52 11.62
N PHE A 18 -5.07 12.87 11.53
CA PHE A 18 -5.16 11.41 11.56
C PHE A 18 -4.47 10.79 10.35
N ALA A 19 -4.72 11.30 9.14
CA ALA A 19 -4.06 10.83 7.92
C ALA A 19 -2.52 10.98 8.01
N ALA A 20 -2.02 12.11 8.52
CA ALA A 20 -0.58 12.32 8.72
C ALA A 20 0.01 11.33 9.74
N ARG A 21 -0.71 11.07 10.84
CA ARG A 21 -0.31 10.08 11.84
C ARG A 21 -0.27 8.67 11.24
N ASP A 22 -1.29 8.28 10.49
CA ASP A 22 -1.38 6.94 9.92
C ASP A 22 -0.29 6.72 8.86
N LEU A 23 0.00 7.73 8.03
CA LEU A 23 1.14 7.70 7.10
C LEU A 23 2.50 7.61 7.82
N TYR A 24 2.65 8.29 8.96
CA TYR A 24 3.85 8.15 9.79
C TYR A 24 3.98 6.71 10.29
N MET A 25 2.93 6.13 10.88
CA MET A 25 2.95 4.76 11.39
C MET A 25 3.25 3.74 10.29
N TYR A 26 2.64 3.90 9.11
CA TYR A 26 2.88 3.05 7.95
C TYR A 26 4.37 3.03 7.55
N ARG A 27 5.00 4.21 7.47
CA ARG A 27 6.44 4.32 7.16
C ARG A 27 7.33 3.69 8.23
N HIS A 28 6.90 3.71 9.50
CA HIS A 28 7.69 3.26 10.65
C HIS A 28 7.39 1.82 11.11
N GLY A 29 6.88 0.98 10.21
CA GLY A 29 6.78 -0.47 10.47
C GLY A 29 5.41 -0.92 10.96
N TYR A 30 4.35 -0.12 10.78
CA TYR A 30 2.99 -0.63 10.87
C TYR A 30 2.69 -1.60 9.69
N PRO A 31 1.94 -2.69 9.92
CA PRO A 31 1.50 -3.18 11.23
C PRO A 31 2.68 -3.81 12.00
N ALA A 32 2.82 -3.49 13.30
CA ALA A 32 3.92 -3.97 14.15
C ALA A 32 4.00 -5.52 14.28
N LYS A 33 3.00 -6.22 13.72
CA LYS A 33 2.84 -7.67 13.67
C LYS A 33 3.13 -8.28 12.30
N SER A 34 3.74 -7.57 11.34
CA SER A 34 4.33 -8.22 10.15
C SER A 34 5.58 -9.05 10.54
N ARG A 35 5.44 -9.83 11.62
CA ARG A 35 6.46 -10.70 12.18
C ARG A 35 6.61 -11.84 11.21
N GLU A 36 7.63 -11.71 10.38
CA GLU A 36 8.43 -12.85 9.95
C GLU A 36 7.59 -13.98 9.36
N THR A 37 6.89 -13.74 8.26
CA THR A 37 6.51 -14.80 7.32
C THR A 37 7.78 -15.28 6.59
N LYS A 38 8.84 -15.59 7.34
CA LYS A 38 10.17 -16.03 6.86
C LYS A 38 10.10 -17.37 6.13
N PHE A 39 9.04 -18.15 6.35
CA PHE A 39 8.98 -19.53 5.88
C PHE A 39 8.30 -19.70 4.51
N PHE A 40 7.58 -18.69 3.99
CA PHE A 40 6.83 -18.82 2.72
C PHE A 40 6.73 -17.53 1.89
N SER A 41 7.57 -16.51 2.11
CA SER A 41 7.57 -15.32 1.23
C SER A 41 7.96 -15.75 -0.18
N THR A 42 7.02 -15.70 -1.12
CA THR A 42 7.30 -16.07 -2.52
C THR A 42 8.01 -14.94 -3.27
N TYR A 43 8.20 -13.79 -2.61
CA TYR A 43 8.68 -12.54 -3.19
C TYR A 43 7.84 -12.11 -4.40
N ALA A 44 6.54 -12.39 -4.37
CA ALA A 44 5.65 -12.15 -5.51
C ALA A 44 5.67 -10.68 -5.95
N ASN A 45 5.69 -9.75 -4.99
CA ASN A 45 5.72 -8.33 -5.30
C ASN A 45 7.02 -7.97 -6.04
N LEU A 46 8.17 -8.43 -5.55
CA LEU A 46 9.45 -8.22 -6.22
C LEU A 46 9.46 -8.83 -7.63
N LYS A 47 9.02 -10.08 -7.77
CA LYS A 47 8.93 -10.79 -9.06
C LYS A 47 8.02 -10.09 -10.06
N PHE A 48 6.97 -9.44 -9.59
CA PHE A 48 6.09 -8.65 -10.45
C PHE A 48 6.82 -7.41 -10.99
N TYR A 49 7.53 -6.66 -10.14
CA TYR A 49 8.33 -5.51 -10.58
C TYR A 49 9.50 -5.89 -11.50
N THR A 50 10.11 -7.06 -11.30
CA THR A 50 11.19 -7.58 -12.16
C THR A 50 10.68 -8.23 -13.45
N ARG A 51 9.37 -8.23 -13.71
CA ARG A 51 8.70 -8.86 -14.87
C ARG A 51 8.81 -10.39 -14.91
N GLU A 52 9.14 -11.04 -13.79
CA GLU A 52 9.22 -12.50 -13.70
C GLU A 52 7.83 -13.15 -13.62
N ILE A 53 6.88 -12.47 -12.97
CA ILE A 53 5.49 -12.93 -12.89
C ILE A 53 4.52 -11.87 -13.41
N ALA A 54 3.39 -12.35 -13.94
CA ALA A 54 2.27 -11.50 -14.30
C ALA A 54 1.33 -11.30 -13.10
N MET A 55 0.62 -10.18 -13.09
CA MET A 55 -0.47 -9.92 -12.15
C MET A 55 -1.54 -11.01 -12.30
N LYS A 56 -2.07 -11.47 -11.18
CA LYS A 56 -3.24 -12.36 -11.12
C LYS A 56 -4.50 -11.59 -10.70
N PRO A 57 -5.69 -12.00 -11.20
CA PRO A 57 -5.93 -13.22 -11.98
C PRO A 57 -5.71 -13.06 -13.50
N ASP A 58 -5.61 -11.83 -14.01
CA ASP A 58 -5.73 -11.55 -15.46
C ASP A 58 -4.49 -11.91 -16.30
N GLY A 59 -3.35 -12.21 -15.68
CA GLY A 59 -2.14 -12.63 -16.37
C GLY A 59 -1.41 -11.50 -17.11
N VAL A 60 -1.50 -10.26 -16.60
CA VAL A 60 -0.92 -9.07 -17.24
C VAL A 60 0.40 -8.67 -16.59
N TYR A 61 1.44 -8.42 -17.39
CA TYR A 61 2.74 -7.96 -16.89
C TYR A 61 2.76 -6.44 -16.62
N ILE A 62 3.67 -6.01 -15.75
CA ILE A 62 3.78 -4.60 -15.33
C ILE A 62 4.06 -3.65 -16.50
N ASP A 63 4.84 -4.08 -17.50
CA ASP A 63 5.14 -3.28 -18.68
C ASP A 63 3.89 -3.00 -19.53
N GLU A 64 3.01 -3.98 -19.68
CA GLU A 64 1.73 -3.81 -20.37
C GLU A 64 0.84 -2.79 -19.63
N ILE A 65 0.76 -2.85 -18.31
CA ILE A 65 -0.02 -1.88 -17.52
C ILE A 65 0.56 -0.48 -17.71
N LEU A 66 1.87 -0.30 -17.56
CA LEU A 66 2.50 1.02 -17.62
C LEU A 66 2.52 1.64 -19.02
N THR A 67 2.50 0.83 -20.07
CA THR A 67 2.59 1.33 -21.46
C THR A 67 1.25 1.34 -22.17
N LYS A 68 0.50 0.24 -22.15
CA LYS A 68 -0.71 0.08 -22.97
C LYS A 68 -1.97 0.59 -22.28
N TRP A 69 -2.00 0.62 -20.93
CA TRP A 69 -3.19 1.09 -20.20
C TRP A 69 -3.11 2.59 -19.90
N ASN A 70 -1.98 3.24 -20.23
CA ASN A 70 -1.83 4.67 -20.05
C ASN A 70 -2.84 5.43 -20.92
N GLY A 71 -3.73 6.18 -20.28
CA GLY A 71 -4.80 6.93 -20.95
C GLY A 71 -6.04 6.11 -21.29
N ASP A 72 -6.06 4.80 -21.02
CA ASP A 72 -7.24 3.93 -21.19
C ASP A 72 -8.01 3.86 -19.87
N TYR A 73 -8.76 4.92 -19.57
CA TYR A 73 -9.49 5.05 -18.30
C TYR A 73 -10.60 4.01 -18.17
N ASP A 74 -11.29 3.66 -19.25
CA ASP A 74 -12.32 2.63 -19.23
C ASP A 74 -11.73 1.30 -18.75
N LYS A 75 -10.56 0.91 -19.26
CA LYS A 75 -9.88 -0.31 -18.81
C LYS A 75 -9.46 -0.26 -17.34
N LEU A 76 -8.92 0.88 -16.88
CA LEU A 76 -8.50 1.09 -15.49
C LEU A 76 -9.69 1.08 -14.51
N GLU A 77 -10.85 1.56 -14.95
CA GLU A 77 -12.08 1.57 -14.16
C GLU A 77 -12.74 0.20 -14.08
N HIS A 78 -12.58 -0.66 -15.09
CA HIS A 78 -13.15 -2.02 -15.06
C HIS A 78 -12.27 -3.03 -14.32
N ASN A 79 -10.95 -2.92 -14.44
CA ASN A 79 -10.01 -3.81 -13.77
C ASN A 79 -9.27 -3.05 -12.69
N HIS A 80 -9.60 -3.26 -11.41
CA HIS A 80 -8.91 -2.59 -10.29
C HIS A 80 -7.79 -3.43 -9.66
N THR A 81 -7.61 -4.66 -10.12
CA THR A 81 -6.65 -5.60 -9.54
C THR A 81 -5.22 -5.07 -9.60
N TYR A 82 -4.90 -4.32 -10.67
CA TYR A 82 -3.58 -3.70 -10.87
C TYR A 82 -3.17 -2.74 -9.77
N ILE A 83 -4.13 -2.14 -9.06
CA ILE A 83 -3.83 -1.18 -8.00
C ILE A 83 -3.03 -1.86 -6.89
N GLN A 84 -3.43 -3.05 -6.45
CA GLN A 84 -2.73 -3.75 -5.36
C GLN A 84 -1.38 -4.34 -5.82
N TRP A 85 -1.23 -4.67 -7.09
CA TRP A 85 0.06 -5.13 -7.64
C TRP A 85 1.05 -3.98 -7.84
N LEU A 86 0.58 -2.80 -8.27
CA LEU A 86 1.41 -1.60 -8.36
C LEU A 86 1.71 -0.96 -7.00
N PHE A 87 0.80 -1.13 -6.03
CA PHE A 87 0.90 -0.58 -4.68
C PHE A 87 0.59 -1.66 -3.63
N PRO A 88 1.51 -2.63 -3.44
CA PRO A 88 1.29 -3.73 -2.50
C PRO A 88 1.16 -3.21 -1.06
N LEU A 89 0.18 -3.78 -0.35
CA LEU A 89 -0.19 -3.37 1.00
C LEU A 89 0.49 -4.26 2.04
N ARG A 90 0.80 -3.72 3.21
CA ARG A 90 1.33 -4.51 4.34
C ARG A 90 0.28 -5.28 5.13
N GLU A 91 -0.96 -5.27 4.65
CA GLU A 91 -2.13 -5.92 5.25
C GLU A 91 -2.95 -6.54 4.10
N PRO A 92 -3.81 -7.54 4.39
CA PRO A 92 -4.66 -8.15 3.37
C PRO A 92 -5.52 -7.08 2.68
N GLY A 93 -5.37 -6.98 1.35
CA GLY A 93 -6.21 -6.12 0.52
C GLY A 93 -7.47 -6.82 0.01
N LEU A 94 -8.15 -6.17 -0.94
CA LEU A 94 -9.32 -6.73 -1.60
C LEU A 94 -8.94 -7.79 -2.66
N ASN A 95 -7.73 -7.72 -3.20
CA ASN A 95 -7.21 -8.73 -4.11
C ASN A 95 -6.49 -9.84 -3.31
N TRP A 96 -7.13 -11.01 -3.20
CA TRP A 96 -6.57 -12.18 -2.53
C TRP A 96 -5.38 -12.81 -3.25
N HIS A 97 -5.14 -12.46 -4.52
CA HIS A 97 -3.99 -12.96 -5.28
C HIS A 97 -2.71 -12.15 -5.05
N ALA A 98 -2.83 -10.93 -4.53
CA ALA A 98 -1.67 -10.09 -4.23
C ALA A 98 -1.21 -10.34 -2.80
N GLU A 99 0.07 -10.71 -2.65
CA GLU A 99 0.69 -10.96 -1.35
C GLU A 99 0.94 -9.65 -0.60
N GLU A 100 0.92 -9.74 0.73
CA GLU A 100 1.28 -8.61 1.59
C GLU A 100 2.74 -8.18 1.37
N LEU A 101 2.98 -6.88 1.38
CA LEU A 101 4.31 -6.29 1.26
C LEU A 101 5.10 -6.56 2.54
N THR A 102 6.15 -7.37 2.42
CA THR A 102 7.00 -7.72 3.55
C THR A 102 8.10 -6.69 3.80
N THR A 103 8.61 -6.61 5.03
CA THR A 103 9.72 -5.71 5.37
C THR A 103 11.04 -6.11 4.68
N GLU A 104 11.22 -7.37 4.31
CA GLU A 104 12.39 -7.85 3.56
C GLU A 104 12.34 -7.39 2.11
N GLU A 105 11.19 -7.55 1.43
CA GLU A 105 10.98 -7.04 0.06
C GLU A 105 11.24 -5.53 -0.03
N ILE A 106 10.78 -4.76 0.97
CA ILE A 106 11.02 -3.30 1.03
C ILE A 106 12.52 -2.98 1.07
N LYS A 107 13.30 -3.69 1.88
CA LYS A 107 14.76 -3.48 1.98
C LYS A 107 15.46 -3.81 0.67
N VAL A 108 15.06 -4.91 0.03
CA VAL A 108 15.63 -5.34 -1.26
C VAL A 108 15.30 -4.32 -2.35
N ASN A 109 14.04 -3.94 -2.51
CA ASN A 109 13.62 -3.02 -3.56
C ASN A 109 14.17 -1.59 -3.38
N SER A 110 14.48 -1.18 -2.15
CA SER A 110 15.14 0.12 -1.90
C SER A 110 16.64 0.12 -2.22
N SER A 111 17.23 -1.06 -2.46
CA SER A 111 18.66 -1.24 -2.73
C SER A 111 18.98 -1.43 -4.22
N VAL A 112 17.95 -1.51 -5.06
CA VAL A 112 18.05 -1.57 -6.54
C VAL A 112 17.80 -0.16 -7.10
#